data_AF-A0A654BES5-F1
#
_entry.id   AF-A0A654BES5-F1
#
_cell.length_a   1.000
_cell.length_b   1.000
_cell.length_c   1.000
_cell.angle_alpha   90.00
_cell.angle_beta   90.00
_cell.angle_gamma   90.00
#
_symmetry.space_group_name_H-M   'P 1'
#
loop_
_entity.id
_entity.type
_entity.pdbx_description
1 polymer ?
#
loop_
_entity_poly.entity_id
_entity_poly.type
_entity_poly.pdbx_seq_one_letter_code
_entity_poly.pdbx_strand_id
1 'polypeptide(L)'
;MLLSAERKHREVLDLISDDESSRAAHHRAALGESGMFAAREQTMRLRRQMRAAGLLLSREELRAQLGVTYRRVQRLIAEYSISSVELDGEDVYPSIFCDEKLNLTRLYRIASILAPAYPEARLDFLTAPCGALGGRVPLELLAEDGDYRELRRFAKDWASEYSRTSVSFYAGAYDEAVPGSIPLFVSIAEVDPRGQIWKRALAALTCPGHRKPQLAPQAPPVFFAIIERQTFGRSGSELEAVVQCQLSEAAARVHIERVGARTPETLTLELRSTSTTVSDVGKDVLTALTA
;
A
#
# COMPACT_ATOMS: atom_id res chain seq x y z
N MET A 1 -36.40 10.02 -11.45
CA MET A 1 -35.34 10.27 -10.43
C MET A 1 -34.76 8.99 -9.84
N LEU A 2 -35.55 7.94 -9.55
CA LEU A 2 -35.07 6.67 -8.95
C LEU A 2 -33.99 5.93 -9.78
N LEU A 3 -34.15 5.86 -11.10
CA LEU A 3 -33.17 5.20 -12.00
C LEU A 3 -31.76 5.85 -12.00
N SER A 4 -31.65 7.13 -11.62
CA SER A 4 -30.35 7.81 -11.54
C SER A 4 -29.63 7.57 -10.22
N ALA A 5 -30.36 7.26 -9.14
CA ALA A 5 -29.75 6.87 -7.88
C ALA A 5 -29.20 5.45 -7.99
N GLU A 6 -29.99 4.50 -8.50
CA GLU A 6 -29.58 3.09 -8.68
C GLU A 6 -28.34 2.93 -9.56
N ARG A 7 -28.20 3.74 -10.62
CA ARG A 7 -27.00 3.76 -11.46
C ARG A 7 -25.76 4.27 -10.71
N LYS A 8 -25.90 5.34 -9.92
CA LYS A 8 -24.81 5.87 -9.06
C LYS A 8 -24.43 4.87 -7.95
N HIS A 9 -25.42 4.13 -7.42
CA HIS A 9 -25.21 3.09 -6.42
C HIS A 9 -24.39 1.92 -6.96
N ARG A 10 -24.67 1.45 -8.19
CA ARG A 10 -23.91 0.36 -8.82
C ARG A 10 -22.47 0.78 -9.13
N GLU A 11 -22.27 1.99 -9.62
CA GLU A 11 -20.95 2.50 -9.96
C GLU A 11 -20.00 2.55 -8.75
N VAL A 12 -20.46 3.02 -7.58
CA VAL A 12 -19.65 3.10 -6.34
C VAL A 12 -19.23 1.70 -5.85
N LEU A 13 -20.17 0.73 -5.86
CA LEU A 13 -19.88 -0.66 -5.49
C LEU A 13 -18.81 -1.29 -6.40
N ASP A 14 -18.81 -0.96 -7.69
CA ASP A 14 -17.79 -1.46 -8.63
C ASP A 14 -16.39 -0.86 -8.37
N LEU A 15 -16.23 0.32 -7.74
CA LEU A 15 -14.88 0.80 -7.37
C LEU A 15 -14.34 0.10 -6.12
N ILE A 16 -15.24 -0.29 -5.22
CA ILE A 16 -14.91 -1.03 -3.99
C ILE A 16 -14.70 -2.52 -4.31
N SER A 17 -15.41 -3.06 -5.31
CA SER A 17 -15.42 -4.47 -5.70
C SER A 17 -14.53 -4.83 -6.91
N ASP A 18 -14.20 -3.88 -7.80
CA ASP A 18 -13.49 -4.15 -9.06
C ASP A 18 -12.26 -3.28 -9.27
N ASP A 19 -11.11 -3.89 -8.94
CA ASP A 19 -9.89 -3.87 -9.76
C ASP A 19 -8.97 -5.07 -9.38
N GLU A 20 -9.13 -5.63 -8.17
CA GLU A 20 -8.43 -6.84 -7.73
C GLU A 20 -9.00 -8.12 -8.36
N SER A 21 -10.33 -8.26 -8.39
CA SER A 21 -11.00 -9.42 -8.98
C SER A 21 -10.74 -9.50 -10.49
N SER A 22 -10.80 -8.38 -11.21
CA SER A 22 -10.61 -8.39 -12.67
C SER A 22 -9.15 -8.58 -13.11
N ARG A 23 -8.15 -8.03 -12.42
CA ARG A 23 -6.73 -8.24 -12.78
C ARG A 23 -6.21 -9.61 -12.32
N ALA A 24 -6.60 -10.07 -11.13
CA ALA A 24 -6.31 -11.44 -10.69
C ALA A 24 -7.12 -12.48 -11.48
N ALA A 25 -8.36 -12.19 -11.89
CA ALA A 25 -9.15 -13.08 -12.75
C ALA A 25 -8.63 -13.11 -14.19
N HIS A 26 -8.14 -12.01 -14.75
CA HIS A 26 -7.51 -12.05 -16.08
C HIS A 26 -6.19 -12.82 -16.08
N HIS A 27 -5.43 -12.80 -14.98
CA HIS A 27 -4.25 -13.66 -14.83
C HIS A 27 -4.63 -15.13 -14.53
N ARG A 28 -5.68 -15.37 -13.74
CA ARG A 28 -6.25 -16.72 -13.45
C ARG A 28 -6.96 -17.37 -14.63
N ALA A 29 -7.57 -16.59 -15.53
CA ALA A 29 -8.30 -17.11 -16.69
C ALA A 29 -7.35 -17.46 -17.84
N ALA A 30 -6.19 -16.81 -17.93
CA ALA A 30 -5.18 -17.09 -18.96
C ALA A 30 -4.37 -18.37 -18.70
N LEU A 31 -4.27 -18.80 -17.44
CA LEU A 31 -3.59 -20.01 -17.00
C LEU A 31 -4.58 -20.80 -16.15
N GLY A 32 -5.36 -21.70 -16.74
CA GLY A 32 -6.30 -22.55 -15.99
C GLY A 32 -5.63 -23.23 -14.78
N GLU A 33 -6.40 -23.78 -13.83
CA GLU A 33 -5.88 -24.31 -12.55
C GLU A 33 -4.65 -25.21 -12.72
N SER A 34 -4.64 -26.10 -13.70
CA SER A 34 -3.47 -26.95 -14.02
C SER A 34 -2.21 -26.18 -14.42
N GLY A 35 -2.33 -25.05 -15.13
CA GLY A 35 -1.22 -24.17 -15.47
C GLY A 35 -0.67 -23.43 -14.26
N MET A 36 -1.52 -23.05 -13.30
CA MET A 36 -1.09 -22.43 -12.05
C MET A 36 -0.35 -23.42 -11.14
N PHE A 37 -0.82 -24.67 -11.04
CA PHE A 37 -0.11 -25.73 -10.33
C PHE A 37 1.25 -26.01 -10.97
N ALA A 38 1.31 -26.10 -12.30
CA ALA A 38 2.58 -26.31 -13.02
C ALA A 38 3.57 -25.14 -12.82
N ALA A 39 3.11 -23.90 -12.89
CA ALA A 39 3.94 -22.71 -12.64
C ALA A 39 4.46 -22.65 -11.20
N ARG A 40 3.61 -23.02 -10.22
CA ARG A 40 4.01 -23.14 -8.82
C ARG A 40 5.04 -24.23 -8.60
N GLU A 41 4.86 -25.39 -9.22
CA GLU A 41 5.81 -26.50 -9.13
C GLU A 41 7.16 -26.13 -9.76
N GLN A 42 7.15 -25.48 -10.92
CA GLN A 42 8.36 -24.99 -11.56
C GLN A 42 9.10 -23.96 -10.70
N THR A 43 8.37 -23.04 -10.06
CA THR A 43 8.94 -22.06 -9.12
C THR A 43 9.61 -22.75 -7.93
N MET A 44 8.96 -23.75 -7.34
CA MET A 44 9.54 -24.54 -6.25
C MET A 44 10.78 -25.32 -6.68
N ARG A 45 10.77 -25.92 -7.88
CA ARG A 45 11.96 -26.60 -8.43
C ARG A 45 13.14 -25.64 -8.59
N LEU A 46 12.90 -24.44 -9.11
CA LEU A 46 13.94 -23.40 -9.23
C LEU A 46 14.49 -23.00 -7.84
N ARG A 47 13.62 -22.81 -6.84
CA ARG A 47 14.06 -22.48 -5.48
C ARG A 47 14.89 -23.59 -4.85
N ARG A 48 14.54 -24.87 -5.06
CA ARG A 48 15.37 -26.00 -4.59
C ARG A 48 16.74 -25.99 -5.25
N GLN A 49 16.83 -25.67 -6.54
CA GLN A 49 18.11 -25.50 -7.23
C GLN A 49 18.91 -24.32 -6.66
N MET A 50 18.27 -23.17 -6.43
CA MET A 50 18.92 -22.01 -5.80
C MET A 50 19.41 -22.32 -4.39
N ARG A 51 18.65 -23.08 -3.59
CA ARG A 51 19.06 -23.57 -2.28
C ARG A 51 20.29 -24.47 -2.38
N ALA A 52 20.30 -25.43 -3.30
CA ALA A 52 21.44 -26.32 -3.54
C ALA A 52 22.69 -25.57 -4.03
N ALA A 53 22.51 -24.49 -4.79
CA ALA A 53 23.58 -23.61 -5.25
C ALA A 53 24.08 -22.61 -4.19
N GLY A 54 23.51 -22.60 -2.99
CA GLY A 54 23.86 -21.65 -1.92
C GLY A 54 23.33 -20.23 -2.14
N LEU A 55 22.43 -20.03 -3.12
CA LEU A 55 21.83 -18.73 -3.42
C LEU A 55 20.69 -18.37 -2.47
N LEU A 56 20.05 -19.37 -1.86
CA LEU A 56 19.08 -19.22 -0.77
C LEU A 56 19.66 -19.83 0.49
N LEU A 57 19.50 -19.15 1.62
CA LEU A 57 20.07 -19.49 2.92
C LEU A 57 18.96 -19.81 3.93
N SER A 58 19.22 -20.72 4.87
CA SER A 58 18.40 -20.80 6.08
C SER A 58 18.63 -19.59 6.97
N ARG A 59 17.81 -19.41 8.00
CA ARG A 59 18.00 -18.31 8.98
C ARG A 59 19.33 -18.46 9.72
N GLU A 60 19.74 -19.68 10.04
CA GLU A 60 20.98 -19.99 10.74
C GLU A 60 22.20 -19.69 9.88
N GLU A 61 22.15 -20.03 8.59
CA GLU A 61 23.20 -19.74 7.63
C GLU A 61 23.29 -18.24 7.34
N LEU A 62 22.16 -17.56 7.16
CA LEU A 62 22.11 -16.10 7.02
C LEU A 62 22.80 -15.43 8.22
N ARG A 63 22.45 -15.87 9.44
CA ARG A 63 23.07 -15.37 10.67
C ARG A 63 24.58 -15.62 10.69
N ALA A 64 25.01 -16.83 10.32
CA ALA A 64 26.40 -17.21 10.30
C ALA A 64 27.21 -16.37 9.28
N GLN A 65 26.67 -16.19 8.06
CA GLN A 65 27.32 -15.39 7.02
C GLN A 65 27.40 -13.91 7.38
N LEU A 66 26.35 -13.33 7.95
CA LEU A 66 26.38 -11.94 8.40
C LEU A 66 27.28 -11.71 9.62
N GLY A 67 27.70 -12.78 10.33
CA GLY A 67 28.47 -12.66 11.57
C GLY A 67 27.74 -11.94 12.70
N VAL A 68 26.40 -11.90 12.68
CA VAL A 68 25.59 -11.14 13.65
C VAL A 68 24.85 -12.03 14.65
N THR A 69 24.36 -11.41 15.72
CA THR A 69 23.51 -12.09 16.71
C THR A 69 22.14 -12.43 16.14
N TYR A 70 21.48 -13.43 16.72
CA TYR A 70 20.10 -13.79 16.39
C TYR A 70 19.14 -12.59 16.48
N ARG A 71 19.26 -11.78 17.55
CA ARG A 71 18.46 -10.56 17.73
C ARG A 71 18.66 -9.56 16.60
N ARG A 72 19.86 -9.45 16.05
CA ARG A 72 20.13 -8.55 14.91
C ARG A 72 19.46 -9.06 13.64
N VAL A 73 19.51 -10.35 13.34
CA VAL A 73 18.81 -10.94 12.20
C VAL A 73 17.30 -10.75 12.33
N GLN A 74 16.74 -11.05 13.50
CA GLN A 74 15.31 -10.83 13.77
C GLN A 74 14.90 -9.37 13.54
N ARG A 75 15.73 -8.41 13.98
CA ARG A 75 15.49 -7.00 13.71
C ARG A 75 15.52 -6.67 12.21
N LEU A 76 16.50 -7.17 11.45
CA LEU A 76 16.58 -6.93 10.01
C LEU A 76 15.36 -7.48 9.26
N ILE A 77 14.85 -8.64 9.69
CA ILE A 77 13.62 -9.23 9.14
C ILE A 77 12.40 -8.38 9.53
N ALA A 78 12.26 -8.03 10.80
CA ALA A 78 11.14 -7.23 11.31
C ALA A 78 11.08 -5.82 10.69
N GLU A 79 12.23 -5.23 10.36
CA GLU A 79 12.35 -3.95 9.66
C GLU A 79 12.23 -4.08 8.13
N TYR A 80 11.93 -5.28 7.61
CA TYR A 80 11.88 -5.61 6.18
C TYR A 80 13.18 -5.29 5.42
N SER A 81 14.30 -5.17 6.13
CA SER A 81 15.63 -4.97 5.54
C SER A 81 16.14 -6.23 4.84
N ILE A 82 15.64 -7.39 5.26
CA ILE A 82 15.87 -8.68 4.61
C ILE A 82 14.51 -9.35 4.43
N SER A 83 14.21 -9.79 3.21
CA SER A 83 13.00 -10.54 2.89
C SER A 83 13.31 -12.01 2.66
N SER A 84 12.43 -12.89 3.17
CA SER A 84 12.43 -14.32 2.85
C SER A 84 11.59 -14.60 1.60
N VAL A 85 11.83 -15.76 0.99
CA VAL A 85 10.89 -16.43 0.08
C VAL A 85 10.52 -17.77 0.70
N GLU A 86 9.31 -18.26 0.42
CA GLU A 86 8.86 -19.57 0.92
C GLU A 86 9.51 -20.71 0.12
N LEU A 87 10.06 -21.71 0.79
CA LEU A 87 10.51 -22.95 0.19
C LEU A 87 10.06 -24.11 1.07
N ASP A 88 9.18 -24.97 0.53
CA ASP A 88 8.69 -26.17 1.22
C ASP A 88 8.12 -25.88 2.63
N GLY A 89 7.45 -24.72 2.79
CA GLY A 89 6.85 -24.29 4.06
C GLY A 89 7.80 -23.55 5.02
N GLU A 90 9.06 -23.35 4.62
CA GLU A 90 10.06 -22.63 5.41
C GLU A 90 10.46 -21.30 4.77
N ASP A 91 10.82 -20.33 5.61
CA ASP A 91 11.41 -19.06 5.17
C ASP A 91 12.90 -19.26 4.84
N VAL A 92 13.26 -19.06 3.57
CA VAL A 92 14.65 -19.02 3.12
C VAL A 92 15.01 -17.63 2.58
N TYR A 93 16.27 -17.23 2.72
CA TYR A 93 16.71 -15.86 2.51
C TYR A 93 17.71 -15.77 1.35
N PRO A 94 17.54 -14.85 0.40
CA PRO A 94 18.52 -14.63 -0.67
C PRO A 94 19.91 -14.27 -0.12
N SER A 95 20.93 -14.99 -0.58
CA SER A 95 22.34 -14.77 -0.21
C SER A 95 22.89 -13.38 -0.58
N ILE A 96 22.24 -12.68 -1.52
CA ILE A 96 22.59 -11.29 -1.88
C ILE A 96 22.57 -10.33 -0.67
N PHE A 97 21.79 -10.65 0.37
CA PHE A 97 21.78 -9.87 1.61
C PHE A 97 23.06 -10.03 2.44
N CYS A 98 23.95 -10.95 2.09
CA CYS A 98 25.25 -11.19 2.70
C CYS A 98 26.43 -10.84 1.78
N ASP A 99 26.21 -10.38 0.54
CA ASP A 99 27.28 -10.17 -0.41
C ASP A 99 28.11 -8.92 -0.05
N GLU A 100 29.33 -9.14 0.43
CA GLU A 100 30.27 -8.09 0.84
C GLU A 100 30.70 -7.17 -0.31
N LYS A 101 30.49 -7.58 -1.57
CA LYS A 101 30.75 -6.72 -2.74
C LYS A 101 29.70 -5.62 -2.89
N LEU A 102 28.54 -5.77 -2.26
CA LEU A 102 27.45 -4.82 -2.31
C LEU A 102 27.53 -3.83 -1.15
N ASN A 103 27.00 -2.63 -1.36
CA ASN A 103 26.72 -1.73 -0.24
C ASN A 103 25.49 -2.23 0.53
N LEU A 104 25.70 -3.13 1.49
CA LEU A 104 24.63 -3.78 2.27
C LEU A 104 23.73 -2.77 3.01
N THR A 105 24.29 -1.64 3.46
CA THR A 105 23.50 -0.60 4.12
C THR A 105 22.46 0.00 3.16
N ARG A 106 22.86 0.29 1.93
CA ARG A 106 21.96 0.79 0.88
C ARG A 106 21.00 -0.31 0.41
N LEU A 107 21.46 -1.56 0.28
CA LEU A 107 20.61 -2.70 -0.06
C LEU A 107 19.46 -2.86 0.96
N TYR A 108 19.76 -2.90 2.26
CA TYR A 108 18.75 -3.00 3.32
C TYR A 108 17.75 -1.84 3.27
N ARG A 109 18.22 -0.65 2.90
CA ARG A 109 17.34 0.51 2.74
C ARG A 109 16.43 0.38 1.52
N ILE A 110 16.90 -0.18 0.41
CA ILE A 110 16.05 -0.48 -0.75
C ILE A 110 15.08 -1.61 -0.42
N ALA A 111 15.53 -2.71 0.18
CA ALA A 111 14.67 -3.84 0.54
C ALA A 111 13.50 -3.43 1.45
N SER A 112 13.78 -2.58 2.45
CA SER A 112 12.72 -2.00 3.29
C SER A 112 11.80 -1.04 2.54
N ILE A 113 12.24 -0.47 1.40
CA ILE A 113 11.39 0.27 0.46
C ILE A 113 10.41 -0.63 -0.27
N LEU A 114 10.87 -1.80 -0.68
CA LEU A 114 10.09 -2.78 -1.44
C LEU A 114 9.14 -3.62 -0.57
N ALA A 115 9.16 -3.42 0.75
CA ALA A 115 8.34 -4.16 1.72
C ALA A 115 6.84 -4.28 1.38
N PRO A 116 6.18 -3.29 0.75
CA PRO A 116 4.78 -3.45 0.34
C PRO A 116 4.55 -4.53 -0.71
N ALA A 117 5.54 -4.80 -1.58
CA ALA A 117 5.42 -5.82 -2.61
C ALA A 117 5.47 -7.24 -2.03
N TYR A 118 4.97 -8.24 -2.75
CA TYR A 118 5.15 -9.64 -2.35
C TYR A 118 6.62 -10.08 -2.55
N PRO A 119 7.10 -11.09 -1.79
CA PRO A 119 8.52 -11.42 -1.74
C PRO A 119 9.23 -11.64 -3.07
N GLU A 120 8.57 -12.31 -4.01
CA GLU A 120 9.10 -12.63 -5.33
C GLU A 120 9.35 -11.37 -6.15
N ALA A 121 8.38 -10.44 -6.17
CA ALA A 121 8.55 -9.15 -6.86
C ALA A 121 9.70 -8.32 -6.28
N ARG A 122 9.97 -8.43 -4.96
CA ARG A 122 11.12 -7.75 -4.35
C ARG A 122 12.44 -8.32 -4.87
N LEU A 123 12.54 -9.65 -4.98
CA LEU A 123 13.75 -10.31 -5.47
C LEU A 123 13.97 -10.02 -6.96
N ASP A 124 12.90 -10.05 -7.75
CA ASP A 124 12.94 -9.73 -9.18
C ASP A 124 13.34 -8.26 -9.38
N PHE A 125 12.76 -7.34 -8.61
CA PHE A 125 13.15 -5.93 -8.64
C PHE A 125 14.65 -5.77 -8.41
N LEU A 126 15.22 -6.47 -7.42
CA LEU A 126 16.64 -6.31 -7.10
C LEU A 126 17.55 -6.90 -8.20
N THR A 127 17.18 -8.03 -8.78
CA THR A 127 18.10 -8.84 -9.60
C THR A 127 17.88 -8.73 -11.11
N ALA A 128 16.73 -8.23 -11.56
CA ALA A 128 16.42 -8.10 -12.98
C ALA A 128 16.85 -6.75 -13.59
N PRO A 129 17.30 -6.73 -14.85
CA PRO A 129 17.47 -5.48 -15.61
C PRO A 129 16.18 -4.68 -15.68
N CYS A 130 16.26 -3.37 -15.40
CA CYS A 130 15.08 -2.49 -15.36
C CYS A 130 15.14 -1.42 -16.46
N GLY A 131 14.17 -1.42 -17.38
CA GLY A 131 14.09 -0.43 -18.46
C GLY A 131 14.01 1.01 -17.96
N ALA A 132 13.27 1.27 -16.87
CA ALA A 132 13.14 2.60 -16.27
C ALA A 132 14.45 3.11 -15.64
N LEU A 133 15.42 2.21 -15.38
CA LEU A 133 16.76 2.53 -14.88
C LEU A 133 17.84 2.43 -15.98
N GLY A 134 17.43 2.49 -17.25
CA GLY A 134 18.32 2.41 -18.41
C GLY A 134 18.81 0.99 -18.71
N GLY A 135 18.06 -0.03 -18.32
CA GLY A 135 18.42 -1.44 -18.50
C GLY A 135 19.44 -1.96 -17.48
N ARG A 136 19.81 -1.15 -16.48
CA ARG A 136 20.73 -1.54 -15.41
C ARG A 136 20.04 -2.39 -14.36
N VAL A 137 20.80 -3.23 -13.65
CA VAL A 137 20.28 -4.04 -12.54
C VAL A 137 20.32 -3.20 -11.26
N PRO A 138 19.24 -3.12 -10.47
CA PRO A 138 19.21 -2.29 -9.26
C PRO A 138 20.33 -2.52 -8.25
N LEU A 139 20.82 -3.75 -8.10
CA LEU A 139 21.99 -4.02 -7.24
C LEU A 139 23.26 -3.28 -7.68
N GLU A 140 23.45 -3.03 -8.97
CA GLU A 140 24.62 -2.31 -9.51
C GLU A 140 24.59 -0.82 -9.14
N LEU A 141 23.40 -0.26 -8.95
CA LEU A 141 23.18 1.15 -8.63
C LEU A 141 23.42 1.48 -7.14
N LEU A 142 23.77 0.48 -6.32
CA LEU A 142 24.01 0.67 -4.90
C LEU A 142 25.34 1.35 -4.60
N ALA A 143 26.32 1.33 -5.51
CA ALA A 143 27.69 1.81 -5.25
C ALA A 143 27.78 3.34 -5.24
N GLU A 144 27.23 4.01 -6.26
CA GLU A 144 27.39 5.45 -6.48
C GLU A 144 26.23 6.27 -5.91
N ASP A 145 26.53 7.47 -5.38
CA ASP A 145 25.51 8.33 -4.73
C ASP A 145 24.46 8.87 -5.70
N GLY A 146 24.82 9.12 -6.95
CA GLY A 146 23.89 9.58 -7.98
C GLY A 146 22.88 8.48 -8.33
N ASP A 147 23.42 7.32 -8.69
CA ASP A 147 22.64 6.12 -9.05
C ASP A 147 21.78 5.63 -7.89
N TYR A 148 22.31 5.62 -6.66
CA TYR A 148 21.54 5.21 -5.49
C TYR A 148 20.36 6.15 -5.21
N ARG A 149 20.52 7.46 -5.44
CA ARG A 149 19.40 8.43 -5.29
C ARG A 149 18.32 8.19 -6.34
N GLU A 150 18.72 7.92 -7.58
CA GLU A 150 17.80 7.58 -8.66
C GLU A 150 17.05 6.28 -8.34
N LEU A 151 17.77 5.21 -8.00
CA LEU A 151 17.21 3.94 -7.59
C LEU A 151 16.23 4.11 -6.42
N ARG A 152 16.61 4.87 -5.40
CA ARG A 152 15.77 5.07 -4.22
C ARG A 152 14.48 5.81 -4.54
N ARG A 153 14.49 6.77 -5.48
CA ARG A 153 13.28 7.42 -5.96
C ARG A 153 12.40 6.42 -6.69
N PHE A 154 12.97 5.73 -7.68
CA PHE A 154 12.26 4.73 -8.47
C PHE A 154 11.65 3.62 -7.61
N ALA A 155 12.40 3.09 -6.64
CA ALA A 155 11.93 2.05 -5.73
C ALA A 155 10.71 2.48 -4.90
N LYS A 156 10.60 3.77 -4.53
CA LYS A 156 9.42 4.27 -3.81
C LYS A 156 8.20 4.33 -4.71
N ASP A 157 8.37 4.83 -5.93
CA ASP A 157 7.29 4.93 -6.90
C ASP A 157 6.80 3.52 -7.27
N TRP A 158 7.72 2.60 -7.56
CA TRP A 158 7.40 1.20 -7.82
C TRP A 158 6.72 0.51 -6.61
N ALA A 159 7.21 0.72 -5.39
CA ALA A 159 6.60 0.12 -4.21
C ALA A 159 5.19 0.65 -3.92
N SER A 160 4.85 1.85 -4.40
CA SER A 160 3.51 2.43 -4.23
C SER A 160 2.43 1.66 -5.00
N GLU A 161 2.80 0.98 -6.09
CA GLU A 161 1.88 0.15 -6.89
C GLU A 161 1.31 -1.04 -6.10
N TYR A 162 1.99 -1.44 -5.02
CA TYR A 162 1.60 -2.58 -4.19
C TYR A 162 0.72 -2.21 -3.00
N SER A 163 0.35 -0.93 -2.84
CA SER A 163 -0.59 -0.50 -1.80
C SER A 163 -1.50 0.62 -2.25
N ARG A 164 -2.77 0.48 -1.90
CA ARG A 164 -3.80 1.48 -2.20
C ARG A 164 -4.33 2.06 -0.89
N THR A 165 -4.47 3.36 -0.85
CA THR A 165 -5.20 4.06 0.22
C THR A 165 -6.55 4.50 -0.34
N SER A 166 -7.63 4.07 0.31
CA SER A 166 -9.00 4.52 0.01
C SER A 166 -9.47 5.54 1.04
N VAL A 167 -10.28 6.49 0.58
CA VAL A 167 -11.02 7.43 1.43
C VAL A 167 -12.48 7.36 1.02
N SER A 168 -13.32 6.83 1.91
CA SER A 168 -14.74 6.60 1.68
C SER A 168 -15.57 7.49 2.61
N PHE A 169 -16.42 8.33 2.06
CA PHE A 169 -17.28 9.26 2.79
C PHE A 169 -18.69 8.72 2.93
N TYR A 170 -19.31 8.92 4.09
CA TYR A 170 -20.65 8.44 4.42
C TYR A 170 -21.45 9.55 5.12
N ALA A 171 -22.76 9.59 4.90
CA ALA A 171 -23.64 10.52 5.61
C ALA A 171 -23.89 10.06 7.06
N GLY A 172 -24.09 11.01 7.96
CA GLY A 172 -24.44 10.74 9.37
C GLY A 172 -23.23 10.64 10.29
N ALA A 173 -23.48 10.21 11.53
CA ALA A 173 -22.43 9.92 12.50
C ALA A 173 -21.87 8.50 12.31
N TYR A 174 -20.60 8.29 12.65
CA TYR A 174 -19.96 6.98 12.50
C TYR A 174 -20.65 5.88 13.34
N ASP A 175 -21.07 6.20 14.56
CA ASP A 175 -21.78 5.25 15.44
C ASP A 175 -23.17 4.84 14.91
N GLU A 176 -23.73 5.63 13.98
CA GLU A 176 -25.02 5.36 13.34
C GLU A 176 -24.84 4.63 11.99
N ALA A 177 -23.60 4.38 11.56
CA ALA A 177 -23.32 3.74 10.29
C ALA A 177 -23.82 2.29 10.28
N VAL A 178 -24.85 2.03 9.49
CA VAL A 178 -25.38 0.68 9.31
C VAL A 178 -24.36 -0.16 8.51
N PRO A 179 -24.06 -1.40 8.94
CA PRO A 179 -23.27 -2.34 8.14
C PRO A 179 -23.88 -2.49 6.74
N GLY A 180 -23.06 -2.30 5.69
CA GLY A 180 -23.52 -2.32 4.30
C GLY A 180 -24.02 -0.97 3.76
N SER A 181 -23.84 0.11 4.52
CA SER A 181 -24.05 1.46 4.01
C SER A 181 -23.16 1.73 2.78
N ILE A 182 -23.73 2.42 1.79
CA ILE A 182 -23.02 2.77 0.55
C ILE A 182 -22.38 4.15 0.75
N PRO A 183 -21.08 4.32 0.44
CA PRO A 183 -20.45 5.63 0.57
C PRO A 183 -21.03 6.64 -0.42
N LEU A 184 -21.12 7.89 0.04
CA LEU A 184 -21.45 9.07 -0.75
C LEU A 184 -20.40 9.34 -1.84
N PHE A 185 -19.14 9.10 -1.50
CA PHE A 185 -17.99 9.35 -2.35
C PHE A 185 -16.83 8.48 -1.90
N VAL A 186 -16.11 7.90 -2.86
CA VAL A 186 -14.90 7.11 -2.65
C VAL A 186 -13.81 7.69 -3.53
N SER A 187 -12.61 7.81 -2.99
CA SER A 187 -11.41 8.14 -3.75
C SER A 187 -10.26 7.21 -3.36
N ILE A 188 -9.48 6.78 -4.32
CA ILE A 188 -8.40 5.80 -4.13
C ILE A 188 -7.13 6.32 -4.81
N ALA A 189 -5.98 6.08 -4.19
CA ALA A 189 -4.69 6.24 -4.84
C ALA A 189 -3.73 5.12 -4.43
N GLU A 190 -2.87 4.73 -5.38
CA GLU A 190 -1.69 3.90 -5.13
C GLU A 190 -0.63 4.78 -4.47
N VAL A 191 -0.30 4.47 -3.21
CA VAL A 191 0.58 5.30 -2.37
C VAL A 191 1.37 4.41 -1.43
N ASP A 192 2.67 4.69 -1.28
CA ASP A 192 3.56 3.98 -0.36
C ASP A 192 2.98 3.98 1.07
N PRO A 193 2.62 2.81 1.64
CA PRO A 193 1.86 2.70 2.87
C PRO A 193 2.63 3.15 4.12
N ARG A 194 3.95 3.32 3.99
CA ARG A 194 4.84 3.78 5.06
C ARG A 194 4.78 5.31 5.25
N GLY A 195 4.13 6.01 4.32
CA GLY A 195 3.80 7.42 4.48
C GLY A 195 2.78 7.64 5.60
N GLN A 196 2.79 8.84 6.18
CA GLN A 196 1.78 9.24 7.18
C GLN A 196 0.37 9.13 6.61
N ILE A 197 -0.56 8.55 7.38
CA ILE A 197 -1.95 8.25 6.98
C ILE A 197 -2.60 9.48 6.33
N TRP A 198 -2.47 10.66 6.94
CA TRP A 198 -3.09 11.89 6.42
C TRP A 198 -2.54 12.34 5.08
N LYS A 199 -1.23 12.18 4.85
CA LYS A 199 -0.61 12.49 3.55
C LYS A 199 -1.11 11.52 2.47
N ARG A 200 -1.28 10.24 2.81
CA ARG A 200 -1.81 9.23 1.89
C ARG A 200 -3.29 9.47 1.56
N ALA A 201 -4.09 9.75 2.57
CA ALA A 201 -5.49 10.10 2.38
C ALA A 201 -5.66 11.38 1.54
N LEU A 202 -4.84 12.40 1.78
CA LEU A 202 -4.85 13.62 0.97
C LEU A 202 -4.43 13.35 -0.48
N ALA A 203 -3.41 12.50 -0.68
CA ALA A 203 -3.03 12.03 -2.01
C ALA A 203 -4.20 11.31 -2.70
N ALA A 204 -4.95 10.47 -1.99
CA ALA A 204 -6.14 9.82 -2.55
C ALA A 204 -7.23 10.82 -2.98
N LEU A 205 -7.44 11.93 -2.26
CA LEU A 205 -8.43 12.96 -2.63
C LEU A 205 -7.96 13.90 -3.75
N THR A 206 -6.65 14.01 -3.97
CA THR A 206 -6.05 14.94 -4.93
C THR A 206 -5.58 14.26 -6.22
N CYS A 207 -5.30 12.95 -6.17
CA CYS A 207 -4.93 12.16 -7.32
C CYS A 207 -6.11 12.01 -8.28
N PRO A 208 -5.94 12.30 -9.58
CA PRO A 208 -6.96 12.03 -10.57
C PRO A 208 -7.05 10.51 -10.85
N GLY A 209 -8.26 9.98 -11.05
CA GLY A 209 -8.43 8.66 -11.66
C GLY A 209 -9.47 7.78 -10.97
N HIS A 210 -9.26 7.42 -9.71
CA HIS A 210 -10.07 6.42 -9.02
C HIS A 210 -11.01 7.04 -8.00
N ARG A 211 -12.01 7.80 -8.50
CA ARG A 211 -13.03 8.40 -7.66
C ARG A 211 -14.44 8.11 -8.16
N LYS A 212 -15.37 7.85 -7.23
CA LYS A 212 -16.78 7.62 -7.55
C LYS A 212 -17.70 8.21 -6.48
N PRO A 213 -18.78 8.90 -6.86
CA PRO A 213 -19.06 9.41 -8.21
C PRO A 213 -17.97 10.39 -8.70
N GLN A 214 -17.89 10.64 -10.01
CA GLN A 214 -16.82 11.47 -10.61
C GLN A 214 -16.79 12.91 -10.05
N LEU A 215 -17.96 13.42 -9.65
CA LEU A 215 -18.12 14.68 -8.93
C LEU A 215 -18.57 14.36 -7.51
N ALA A 216 -17.82 14.87 -6.52
CA ALA A 216 -18.17 14.70 -5.13
C ALA A 216 -19.52 15.40 -4.83
N PRO A 217 -20.43 14.75 -4.09
CA PRO A 217 -21.68 15.37 -3.67
C PRO A 217 -21.43 16.48 -2.64
N GLN A 218 -22.44 17.34 -2.47
CA GLN A 218 -22.46 18.33 -1.39
C GLN A 218 -22.32 17.64 -0.03
N ALA A 219 -21.53 18.24 0.85
CA ALA A 219 -21.31 17.73 2.19
C ALA A 219 -22.58 17.90 3.02
N PRO A 220 -23.13 16.82 3.60
CA PRO A 220 -24.22 16.95 4.54
C PRO A 220 -23.70 17.58 5.86
N PRO A 221 -24.59 18.09 6.73
CA PRO A 221 -24.18 18.73 7.99
C PRO A 221 -23.34 17.81 8.90
N VAL A 222 -23.58 16.50 8.83
CA VAL A 222 -22.80 15.49 9.54
C VAL A 222 -22.44 14.38 8.57
N PHE A 223 -21.16 14.06 8.47
CA PHE A 223 -20.63 12.95 7.69
C PHE A 223 -19.33 12.44 8.32
N PHE A 224 -18.86 11.29 7.87
CA PHE A 224 -17.55 10.78 8.24
C PHE A 224 -16.81 10.22 7.04
N ALA A 225 -15.49 10.17 7.15
CA ALA A 225 -14.60 9.54 6.20
C ALA A 225 -13.92 8.34 6.88
N ILE A 226 -13.93 7.20 6.20
CA ILE A 226 -13.14 6.02 6.54
C ILE A 226 -11.90 6.03 5.66
N ILE A 227 -10.73 5.84 6.28
CA ILE A 227 -9.46 5.69 5.59
C ILE A 227 -8.99 4.26 5.77
N GLU A 228 -8.82 3.56 4.67
CA GLU A 228 -8.37 2.17 4.67
C GLU A 228 -7.16 1.99 3.77
N ARG A 229 -6.40 0.94 4.06
CA ARG A 229 -5.30 0.49 3.23
C ARG A 229 -5.59 -0.90 2.66
N GLN A 230 -5.44 -1.02 1.36
CA GLN A 230 -5.38 -2.30 0.66
C GLN A 230 -3.91 -2.59 0.30
N THR A 231 -3.52 -3.85 0.40
CA THR A 231 -2.17 -4.31 0.06
C THR A 231 -2.29 -5.41 -0.98
N PHE A 232 -1.59 -5.27 -2.09
CA PHE A 232 -1.69 -6.21 -3.19
C PHE A 232 -1.39 -7.65 -2.72
N GLY A 233 -2.25 -8.59 -3.09
CA GLY A 233 -2.13 -10.01 -2.71
C GLY A 233 -2.64 -10.35 -1.32
N ARG A 234 -3.17 -9.39 -0.55
CA ARG A 234 -3.92 -9.65 0.69
C ARG A 234 -5.41 -9.46 0.44
N SER A 235 -6.23 -10.35 0.99
CA SER A 235 -7.68 -10.19 0.94
C SER A 235 -8.15 -9.16 1.96
N GLY A 236 -8.93 -8.17 1.51
CA GLY A 236 -9.58 -7.19 2.37
C GLY A 236 -8.83 -5.87 2.53
N SER A 237 -9.49 -4.90 3.14
CA SER A 237 -8.94 -3.62 3.54
C SER A 237 -8.60 -3.62 5.03
N GLU A 238 -7.50 -2.95 5.39
CA GLU A 238 -7.13 -2.69 6.77
C GLU A 238 -7.59 -1.26 7.14
N LEU A 239 -8.51 -1.14 8.09
CA LEU A 239 -8.95 0.16 8.61
C LEU A 239 -7.77 0.87 9.31
N GLU A 240 -7.52 2.13 8.96
CA GLU A 240 -6.42 2.91 9.55
C GLU A 240 -6.92 4.11 10.36
N ALA A 241 -7.97 4.79 9.91
CA ALA A 241 -8.56 5.91 10.63
C ALA A 241 -10.00 6.20 10.22
N VAL A 242 -10.72 6.88 11.12
CA VAL A 242 -12.03 7.47 10.89
C VAL A 242 -11.97 8.96 11.21
N VAL A 243 -12.56 9.79 10.35
CA VAL A 243 -12.63 11.24 10.50
C VAL A 243 -14.08 11.66 10.38
N GLN A 244 -14.72 11.99 11.51
CA GLN A 244 -16.08 12.51 11.54
C GLN A 244 -16.07 14.03 11.49
N CYS A 245 -16.92 14.60 10.63
CA CYS A 245 -17.05 16.03 10.41
C CYS A 245 -18.48 16.48 10.75
N GLN A 246 -18.58 17.53 11.57
CA GLN A 246 -19.81 18.26 11.84
C GLN A 246 -19.64 19.68 11.32
N LEU A 247 -20.42 20.04 10.30
CA LEU A 247 -20.35 21.33 9.64
C LEU A 247 -21.27 22.36 10.32
N SER A 248 -20.74 23.57 10.46
CA SER A 248 -21.47 24.79 10.81
C SER A 248 -21.25 25.83 9.72
N GLU A 249 -21.92 26.98 9.77
CA GLU A 249 -21.92 27.99 8.70
C GLU A 249 -20.51 28.44 8.24
N ALA A 250 -19.49 28.41 9.11
CA ALA A 250 -18.12 28.84 8.78
C ALA A 250 -17.01 27.88 9.25
N ALA A 251 -17.34 26.81 9.97
CA ALA A 251 -16.34 25.93 10.57
C ALA A 251 -16.77 24.46 10.57
N ALA A 252 -15.80 23.56 10.57
CA ALA A 252 -16.00 22.14 10.79
C ALA A 252 -15.43 21.74 12.15
N ARG A 253 -16.26 21.11 12.97
CA ARG A 253 -15.78 20.35 14.13
C ARG A 253 -15.44 18.94 13.65
N VAL A 254 -14.20 18.54 13.86
CA VAL A 254 -13.66 17.26 13.38
C VAL A 254 -13.31 16.38 14.56
N HIS A 255 -13.81 15.16 14.55
CA HIS A 255 -13.46 14.11 15.50
C HIS A 255 -12.67 13.02 14.77
N ILE A 256 -11.55 12.60 15.35
CA ILE A 256 -10.57 11.75 14.69
C ILE A 256 -10.30 10.54 15.57
N GLU A 257 -10.51 9.37 15.00
CA GLU A 257 -10.14 8.10 15.60
C GLU A 257 -9.09 7.42 14.71
N ARG A 258 -7.90 7.18 15.26
CA ARG A 258 -6.86 6.40 14.59
C ARG A 258 -6.82 5.00 15.18
N VAL A 259 -6.74 3.98 14.34
CA VAL A 259 -6.60 2.60 14.81
C VAL A 259 -5.28 2.47 15.59
N GLY A 260 -5.39 2.01 16.84
CA GLY A 260 -4.25 1.88 17.77
C GLY A 260 -3.92 3.15 18.58
N ALA A 261 -4.61 4.27 18.38
CA ALA A 261 -4.50 5.42 19.28
C ALA A 261 -5.32 5.18 20.56
N ARG A 262 -4.82 5.70 21.70
CA ARG A 262 -5.46 5.50 23.02
C ARG A 262 -6.67 6.41 23.25
N THR A 263 -6.71 7.56 22.59
CA THR A 263 -7.76 8.56 22.78
C THR A 263 -8.07 9.24 21.44
N PRO A 264 -9.34 9.41 21.09
CA PRO A 264 -9.70 10.17 19.90
C PRO A 264 -9.35 11.66 20.07
N GLU A 265 -9.03 12.31 18.96
CA GLU A 265 -8.67 13.73 18.91
C GLU A 265 -9.88 14.53 18.40
N THR A 266 -10.14 15.71 18.98
CA THR A 266 -11.18 16.63 18.49
C THR A 266 -10.58 17.98 18.19
N LEU A 267 -10.85 18.50 16.99
CA LEU A 267 -10.33 19.77 16.49
C LEU A 267 -11.48 20.60 15.91
N THR A 268 -11.34 21.92 15.93
CA THR A 268 -12.23 22.83 15.22
C THR A 268 -11.41 23.53 14.14
N LEU A 269 -11.87 23.46 12.90
CA LEU A 269 -11.16 23.95 11.73
C LEU A 269 -12.03 24.95 10.97
N GLU A 270 -11.43 26.06 10.55
CA GLU A 270 -12.04 26.96 9.57
C GLU A 270 -11.91 26.35 8.17
N LEU A 271 -13.02 26.30 7.44
CA LEU A 271 -13.04 25.76 6.09
C LEU A 271 -12.47 26.79 5.11
N ARG A 272 -11.52 26.37 4.27
CA ARG A 272 -10.84 27.26 3.31
C ARG A 272 -11.51 27.22 1.94
N SER A 273 -12.13 26.08 1.61
CA SER A 273 -12.79 25.85 0.34
C SER A 273 -14.12 26.60 0.25
N THR A 274 -14.32 27.33 -0.86
CA THR A 274 -15.62 27.94 -1.22
C THR A 274 -16.62 26.90 -1.75
N SER A 275 -16.13 25.70 -2.08
CA SER A 275 -16.92 24.56 -2.52
C SER A 275 -17.18 23.63 -1.33
N THR A 276 -18.45 23.38 -1.02
CA THR A 276 -18.89 22.61 0.16
C THR A 276 -19.08 21.12 -0.13
N THR A 277 -18.29 20.52 -1.03
CA THR A 277 -18.39 19.07 -1.28
C THR A 277 -17.71 18.26 -0.18
N VAL A 278 -18.11 16.99 0.00
CA VAL A 278 -17.42 16.08 0.96
C VAL A 278 -15.92 15.96 0.67
N SER A 279 -15.54 16.01 -0.61
CA SER A 279 -14.12 15.93 -1.00
C SER A 279 -13.35 17.19 -0.67
N ASP A 280 -13.94 18.38 -0.84
CA ASP A 280 -13.27 19.65 -0.58
C ASP A 280 -13.09 19.88 0.92
N VAL A 281 -14.13 19.63 1.71
CA VAL A 281 -14.01 19.61 3.18
C VAL A 281 -12.98 18.57 3.62
N GLY A 282 -13.03 17.36 3.06
CA GLY A 282 -12.05 16.31 3.34
C GLY A 282 -10.61 16.75 3.06
N LYS A 283 -10.36 17.48 1.96
CA LYS A 283 -9.03 18.02 1.64
C LYS A 283 -8.59 19.09 2.64
N ASP A 284 -9.47 20.00 3.04
CA ASP A 284 -9.15 21.03 4.04
C ASP A 284 -8.77 20.40 5.38
N VAL A 285 -9.58 19.44 5.84
CA VAL A 285 -9.33 18.69 7.08
C VAL A 285 -8.01 17.93 7.00
N LEU A 286 -7.79 17.13 5.95
CA LEU A 286 -6.56 16.35 5.82
C LEU A 286 -5.33 17.24 5.65
N THR A 287 -5.44 18.38 4.97
CA THR A 287 -4.36 19.37 4.87
C THR A 287 -3.97 19.89 6.25
N ALA A 288 -4.95 20.25 7.08
CA ALA A 288 -4.70 20.70 8.45
C ALA A 288 -4.03 19.61 9.32
N LEU A 289 -4.34 18.33 9.08
CA LEU A 289 -3.73 17.20 9.80
C LEU A 289 -2.33 16.81 9.30
N THR A 290 -1.92 17.33 8.14
CA THR A 290 -0.56 17.11 7.61
C THR A 290 0.45 18.20 7.98
N ALA A 291 -0.03 19.33 8.51
CA ALA A 291 0.79 20.46 8.97
C ALA A 291 1.47 20.13 10.31
#